data_AF-A0A7K7DP62-F1
#
_entry.id   AF-A0A7K7DP62-F1
#
_cell.length_a   1.000
_cell.length_b   1.000
_cell.length_c   1.000
_cell.angle_alpha   90.00
_cell.angle_beta   90.00
_cell.angle_gamma   90.00
#
_symmetry.space_group_name_H-M   'P 1'
#
loop_
_entity.id
_entity.type
_entity.pdbx_description
1 polymer ?
#
loop_
_entity_poly.entity_id
_entity_poly.type
_entity_poly.pdbx_seq_one_letter_code
_entity_poly.pdbx_strand_id
1 'polypeptide(L)' 'MGALQPGLPNPAMLPKDWPLLIVDLKDCFFTIALHPRDTRREAHSMFHQNAKGLHREFQISMEEAQAIVRACPICSHHN' A
#
# COMPACT_ATOMS: atom_id res chain seq x y z
N MET A 1 21.92 12.24 -19.87
CA MET A 1 20.61 11.55 -19.87
C MET A 1 20.90 10.05 -19.79
N GLY A 2 20.44 9.38 -18.73
CA GLY A 2 20.71 7.95 -18.51
C GLY A 2 19.88 7.05 -19.42
N ALA A 3 20.26 5.77 -19.52
CA ALA A 3 19.52 4.78 -20.30
C ALA A 3 18.14 4.51 -19.69
N LEU A 4 17.10 4.40 -20.54
CA LEU A 4 15.77 3.96 -20.13
C LEU A 4 15.80 2.46 -19.81
N GLN A 5 15.14 2.05 -18.73
CA GLN A 5 14.96 0.63 -18.43
C GLN A 5 14.05 0.00 -19.49
N PRO A 6 14.50 -1.06 -20.20
CA PRO A 6 13.65 -1.79 -21.13
C PRO A 6 12.43 -2.37 -20.41
N GLY A 7 11.22 -2.13 -20.92
CA GLY A 7 9.97 -2.69 -20.39
C GLY A 7 9.07 -1.71 -19.62
N LEU A 8 9.54 -0.51 -19.30
CA LEU A 8 8.70 0.57 -18.76
C LEU A 8 8.26 1.53 -19.88
N PRO A 9 7.02 2.08 -19.83
CA PRO A 9 6.61 3.12 -20.76
C PRO A 9 7.54 4.33 -20.62
N ASN A 10 7.96 4.90 -21.75
CA ASN A 10 8.82 6.07 -21.74
C ASN A 10 8.09 7.22 -21.02
N PRO A 11 8.67 7.85 -19.98
CA PRO A 11 8.05 8.96 -19.27
C PRO A 11 7.63 10.13 -20.18
N ALA A 12 8.31 10.29 -21.32
CA ALA A 12 7.96 11.28 -22.34
C ALA A 12 6.63 11.00 -23.08
N MET A 13 6.01 9.83 -22.85
CA MET A 13 4.68 9.48 -23.38
C MET A 13 3.53 10.01 -22.50
N LEU A 14 3.81 10.51 -21.30
CA LEU A 14 2.79 11.15 -20.47
C LEU A 14 2.45 12.53 -21.07
N PRO A 15 1.17 12.83 -21.36
CA PRO A 15 0.76 14.15 -21.84
C PRO A 15 1.17 15.23 -20.84
N LYS A 16 1.72 16.35 -21.32
CA LYS A 16 2.23 17.45 -20.48
C LYS A 16 1.19 18.00 -19.49
N ASP A 17 -0.09 17.92 -19.82
CA ASP A 17 -1.19 18.48 -19.04
C ASP A 17 -1.99 17.41 -18.28
N TRP A 18 -1.48 16.18 -18.21
CA TRP A 18 -2.14 15.13 -17.44
C TRP A 18 -2.00 15.42 -15.93
N PRO A 19 -3.08 15.29 -15.13
CA PRO A 19 -2.99 15.43 -13.68
C PRO A 19 -2.14 14.29 -13.11
N LEU A 20 -0.90 14.60 -12.72
CA LEU A 20 0.02 13.65 -12.09
C LEU A 20 -0.22 13.66 -10.58
N LEU A 21 -0.73 12.56 -10.05
CA LEU A 21 -0.71 12.30 -8.61
C LEU A 21 0.62 11.61 -8.28
N ILE A 22 1.53 12.35 -7.66
CA ILE A 22 2.78 11.76 -7.12
C ILE A 22 2.45 11.22 -5.73
N VAL A 23 2.30 9.91 -5.67
CA VAL A 23 1.97 9.17 -4.45
C VAL A 23 3.25 8.46 -4.00
N ASP A 24 3.84 8.91 -2.89
CA ASP A 24 5.02 8.24 -2.33
C ASP A 24 4.59 6.88 -1.80
N LEU A 25 5.15 5.78 -2.34
CA LEU A 25 4.73 4.42 -1.98
C LEU A 25 4.82 4.13 -0.47
N LYS A 26 5.71 4.83 0.25
CA LYS A 26 5.88 4.71 1.70
C LYS A 26 4.83 5.51 2.48
N ASP A 27 4.23 6.54 1.89
CA ASP A 27 3.09 7.29 2.45
C ASP A 27 1.74 6.88 1.82
N CYS A 28 1.76 6.05 0.77
CA CYS A 28 0.59 5.52 0.06
C CYS A 28 -0.25 4.54 0.85
N PHE A 29 0.31 3.97 1.91
CA PHE A 29 -0.33 2.92 2.70
C PHE A 29 -1.71 3.30 3.24
N PHE A 30 -2.10 4.58 3.18
CA PHE A 30 -3.41 5.08 3.60
C PHE A 30 -4.17 5.89 2.55
N THR A 31 -3.58 6.09 1.38
CA THR A 31 -4.07 7.05 0.38
C THR A 31 -4.60 6.35 -0.87
N ILE A 32 -4.13 5.13 -1.16
CA ILE A 32 -4.70 4.31 -2.22
C ILE A 32 -5.95 3.62 -1.66
N ALA A 33 -7.12 4.14 -1.99
CA ALA A 33 -8.38 3.49 -1.63
C ALA A 33 -8.42 2.09 -2.27
N LEU A 34 -8.34 1.07 -1.42
CA LEU A 34 -8.49 -0.32 -1.85
C LEU A 34 -9.92 -0.57 -2.35
N HIS A 35 -10.10 -1.57 -3.21
CA HIS A 35 -11.42 -1.87 -3.72
C HIS A 35 -12.31 -2.25 -2.51
N PRO A 36 -13.59 -1.82 -2.44
CA PRO A 36 -14.46 -2.11 -1.29
C PRO A 36 -14.70 -3.61 -0.99
N ARG A 37 -14.20 -4.50 -1.86
CA ARG A 37 -14.27 -5.96 -1.70
C ARG A 37 -13.00 -6.55 -1.10
N ASP A 38 -11.90 -5.81 -1.07
CA ASP A 38 -10.64 -6.28 -0.53
C ASP A 38 -10.76 -6.40 0.98
N THR A 39 -10.41 -7.57 1.51
CA THR A 39 -10.45 -7.77 2.95
C THR A 39 -9.21 -7.16 3.60
N ARG A 40 -9.33 -6.82 4.88
CA ARG A 40 -8.23 -6.36 5.73
C ARG A 40 -6.98 -7.24 5.68
N ARG A 41 -7.17 -8.55 5.51
CA ARG A 41 -6.08 -9.53 5.45
C ARG A 41 -5.39 -9.51 4.10
N GLU A 42 -6.14 -9.40 3.01
CA GLU A 42 -5.59 -9.27 1.65
C GLU A 42 -4.77 -7.97 1.54
N ALA A 43 -5.33 -6.86 2.03
CA ALA A 43 -4.63 -5.58 2.13
C ALA A 43 -3.30 -5.70 2.89
N HIS A 44 -3.32 -6.32 4.07
CA HIS A 44 -2.10 -6.56 4.84
C HIS A 44 -1.12 -7.51 4.12
N SER A 45 -1.61 -8.54 3.43
CA SER A 45 -0.75 -9.46 2.67
C SER A 45 -0.04 -8.79 1.51
N MET A 46 -0.62 -7.75 0.93
CA MET A 46 -0.02 -7.00 -0.19
C MET A 46 0.94 -5.91 0.30
N PHE A 47 0.59 -5.22 1.39
CA PHE A 47 1.26 -3.98 1.78
C PHE A 47 1.94 -4.03 3.15
N HIS A 48 1.76 -5.11 3.92
CA HIS A 48 2.34 -5.29 5.26
C HIS A 48 2.08 -4.10 6.20
N GLN A 49 0.89 -3.50 6.10
CA GLN A 49 0.49 -2.35 6.91
C GLN A 49 0.57 -2.66 8.40
N ASN A 50 1.06 -1.72 9.21
CA ASN A 50 1.07 -1.88 10.67
C ASN A 50 -0.37 -1.82 11.25
N ALA A 51 -0.51 -2.25 12.51
CA ALA A 51 -1.82 -2.34 13.16
C ALA A 51 -2.56 -0.98 13.24
N LYS A 52 -1.84 0.13 13.46
CA LYS A 52 -2.45 1.47 13.47
C LYS A 52 -3.04 1.83 12.11
N GLY A 53 -2.36 1.42 11.05
CA GLY A 53 -2.80 1.60 9.69
C GLY A 53 -4.09 0.86 9.38
N LEU A 54 -4.12 -0.44 9.69
CA LEU A 54 -5.31 -1.27 9.52
C LEU A 54 -6.50 -0.77 10.35
N HIS A 55 -6.26 -0.31 11.58
CA HIS A 55 -7.29 0.30 12.44
C HIS A 55 -7.91 1.53 11.77
N ARG A 56 -7.08 2.45 11.26
CA ARG A 56 -7.55 3.70 10.65
C ARG A 56 -8.28 3.46 9.33
N GLU A 57 -7.77 2.57 8.49
CA GLU A 57 -8.31 2.37 7.14
C GLU A 57 -9.61 1.55 7.15
N PHE A 58 -9.66 0.49 7.95
CA PHE A 58 -10.80 -0.42 7.97
C PHE A 58 -11.73 -0.24 9.17
N GLN A 59 -11.44 0.73 10.05
CA GLN A 59 -12.27 1.08 11.22
C GLN A 59 -12.57 -0.13 12.13
N ILE A 60 -11.55 -0.95 12.37
CA ILE A 60 -11.64 -2.18 13.19
C ILE A 60 -11.04 -2.00 14.57
N SER A 61 -11.24 -2.95 15.49
CA SER A 61 -10.58 -2.88 16.79
C SER A 61 -9.05 -3.00 16.66
N MET A 62 -8.31 -2.37 17.59
CA MET A 62 -6.85 -2.51 17.65
C MET A 62 -6.42 -3.96 17.88
N GLU A 63 -7.23 -4.75 18.60
CA GLU A 63 -6.98 -6.17 18.85
C GLU A 63 -7.08 -6.99 17.55
N GLU A 64 -8.12 -6.76 16.74
CA GLU A 64 -8.22 -7.37 15.42
C GLU A 64 -7.06 -6.97 14.50
N ALA A 65 -6.66 -5.70 14.53
CA ALA A 65 -5.55 -5.21 13.72
C ALA A 65 -4.22 -5.89 14.11
N GLN A 66 -3.96 -6.02 15.42
CA GLN A 66 -2.80 -6.76 15.92
C GLN A 66 -2.86 -8.24 15.57
N ALA A 67 -4.04 -8.87 15.63
CA ALA A 67 -4.20 -10.26 15.26
C ALA A 67 -3.81 -10.51 13.79
N ILE A 68 -4.16 -9.60 12.88
CA ILE A 68 -3.76 -9.67 11.47
C ILE A 68 -2.23 -9.57 11.34
N VAL A 69 -1.59 -8.60 11.99
CA VAL A 69 -0.13 -8.42 11.94
C VAL A 69 0.60 -9.62 12.53
N ARG A 70 0.12 -10.16 13.67
CA ARG A 70 0.72 -11.34 14.33
C ARG A 70 0.59 -12.61 13.50
N ALA A 71 -0.47 -12.74 12.69
CA ALA A 71 -0.66 -13.86 11.79
C ALA A 71 0.23 -13.79 10.53
N CYS A 72 0.84 -12.64 10.25
CA CYS A 72 1.71 -12.49 9.10
C CYS A 72 3.10 -13.11 9.37
N PRO A 73 3.57 -14.08 8.56
CA PRO A 73 4.87 -14.72 8.79
C PRO A 73 6.06 -13.78 8.57
N ILE A 74 5.84 -12.65 7.88
CA ILE A 74 6.85 -11.64 7.61
C ILE A 74 6.88 -10.60 8.74
N CYS A 75 5.73 -10.23 9.31
CA CYS A 75 5.64 -9.16 10.31
C CYS A 75 5.63 -9.65 11.77
N SER A 76 5.38 -10.95 12.01
CA SER A 76 5.24 -11.53 13.36
C SER A 76 6.47 -11.32 14.26
N HIS A 77 7.65 -11.12 13.68
CA HIS A 77 8.92 -10.97 14.40
C HIS A 77 9.34 -9.51 14.64
N HIS A 78 8.60 -8.52 14.15
CA HIS A 78 8.96 -7.10 14.19
C HIS A 78 8.10 -6.30 15.19
N ASN A 79 7.94 -6.83 16.40
CA ASN A 79 7.09 -6.25 17.44
C ASN A 79 7.84 -5.26 18.34
#